data_AF-A0A363TQJ6-F1
#
_entry.id   AF-A0A363TQJ6-F1
#
_cell.length_a   1.000
_cell.length_b   1.000
_cell.length_c   1.000
_cell.angle_alpha   90.00
_cell.angle_beta   90.00
_cell.angle_gamma   90.00
#
_symmetry.space_group_name_H-M   'P 1'
#
loop_
_entity.id
_entity.type
_entity.pdbx_description
1 polymer ?
#
loop_
_entity_poly.entity_id
_entity_poly.type
_entity_poly.pdbx_seq_one_letter_code
_entity_poly.pdbx_strand_id
1 'polypeptide(L)'
;MELAERFGYAFLDTGLMYRAVTLAAVRAGIPAEDKAARRFVRTLDMRVEATTTTRIFLGDDDVTDRLRDPEVEANVSLYSALPSVRDAMVRKQRAIAAEGLAVLAGRDIGTVVLPDAPLKFYLEASEDARAERRSR
;
A
#
# COMPACT_ATOMS: atom_id res chain seq x y z
N MET A 1 -2.20 -10.09 -8.88
CA MET A 1 -1.07 -11.00 -9.03
C MET A 1 -1.15 -11.75 -10.35
N GLU A 2 -2.17 -12.57 -10.59
CA GLU A 2 -2.32 -13.39 -11.81
C GLU A 2 -2.12 -12.62 -13.13
N LEU A 3 -2.67 -11.41 -13.26
CA LEU A 3 -2.44 -10.56 -14.44
C LEU A 3 -0.96 -10.20 -14.62
N ALA A 4 -0.28 -9.80 -13.54
CA ALA A 4 1.12 -9.40 -13.56
C ALA A 4 2.01 -10.61 -13.86
N GLU A 5 1.75 -11.76 -13.24
CA GLU A 5 2.45 -13.02 -13.51
C GLU A 5 2.31 -13.45 -14.97
N ARG A 6 1.08 -13.41 -15.51
CA ARG A 6 0.81 -13.81 -16.89
C ARG A 6 1.59 -12.99 -17.92
N PHE A 7 1.83 -11.70 -17.64
CA PHE A 7 2.52 -10.80 -18.56
C PHE A 7 3.97 -10.49 -18.15
N GLY A 8 4.47 -11.07 -17.06
CA GLY A 8 5.81 -10.77 -16.53
C GLY A 8 5.98 -9.33 -16.06
N TYR A 9 4.90 -8.69 -15.62
CA TYR A 9 4.92 -7.31 -15.11
C TYR A 9 5.16 -7.28 -13.61
N ALA A 10 5.64 -6.15 -13.11
CA ALA A 10 5.66 -5.90 -11.69
C ALA A 10 4.22 -5.83 -11.14
N PHE A 11 4.01 -6.22 -9.89
CA PHE A 11 2.77 -6.08 -9.16
C PHE A 11 3.01 -5.29 -7.89
N LEU A 12 2.24 -4.22 -7.72
CA LEU A 12 2.27 -3.37 -6.54
C LEU A 12 0.89 -3.35 -5.85
N ASP A 13 0.78 -4.07 -4.74
CA ASP A 13 -0.31 -3.90 -3.78
C ASP A 13 -0.03 -2.67 -2.92
N THR A 14 -0.63 -1.55 -3.31
CA THR A 14 -0.44 -0.28 -2.60
C THR A 14 -0.99 -0.30 -1.17
N GLY A 15 -1.93 -1.21 -0.88
CA GLY A 15 -2.47 -1.40 0.46
C GLY A 15 -1.40 -1.84 1.45
N LEU A 16 -0.44 -2.66 1.02
CA LEU A 16 0.69 -3.09 1.85
C LEU A 16 1.58 -1.92 2.26
N MET A 17 1.75 -0.92 1.39
CA MET A 17 2.55 0.26 1.73
C MET A 17 1.92 1.05 2.88
N TYR A 18 0.60 1.29 2.83
CA TYR A 18 -0.10 1.98 3.93
C TYR A 18 -0.05 1.17 5.23
N ARG A 19 -0.21 -0.15 5.15
CA ARG A 19 -0.08 -1.07 6.28
C ARG A 19 1.32 -1.03 6.90
N ALA A 20 2.36 -0.91 6.08
CA ALA A 20 3.72 -0.80 6.57
C ALA A 20 3.97 0.54 7.29
N VAL A 21 3.41 1.64 6.80
CA VAL A 21 3.41 2.92 7.55
C VAL A 21 2.71 2.75 8.89
N THR A 22 1.54 2.11 8.91
CA THR A 22 0.77 1.85 10.14
C THR A 22 1.56 1.01 11.14
N LEU A 23 2.10 -0.13 10.71
CA LEU A 23 2.90 -1.01 11.56
C LEU A 23 4.09 -0.27 12.16
N ALA A 24 4.81 0.50 11.34
CA ALA A 24 5.96 1.26 11.79
C ALA A 24 5.57 2.37 12.78
N ALA A 25 4.47 3.09 12.51
CA ALA A 25 3.98 4.17 13.37
C ALA A 25 3.49 3.63 14.72
N VAL A 26 2.75 2.52 14.74
CA VAL A 26 2.28 1.87 15.95
C VAL A 26 3.45 1.39 16.81
N ARG A 27 4.44 0.70 16.22
CA ARG A 27 5.65 0.27 16.94
C ARG A 27 6.43 1.44 17.54
N ALA A 28 6.43 2.58 16.87
CA ALA A 28 7.14 3.79 17.31
C ALA A 28 6.30 4.71 18.22
N GLY A 29 5.05 4.34 18.54
CA GLY A 29 4.15 5.16 19.37
C GLY A 29 3.79 6.51 18.75
N ILE A 30 3.80 6.61 17.42
CA ILE A 30 3.46 7.86 16.71
C ILE A 30 1.94 8.02 16.72
N PRO A 31 1.37 9.16 17.15
CA PRO A 31 -0.07 9.37 17.09
C PRO A 31 -0.55 9.48 15.64
N ALA A 32 -1.78 9.04 15.38
CA ALA A 32 -2.45 9.11 14.08
C ALA A 32 -2.94 10.55 13.76
N GLU A 33 -2.00 11.49 13.76
CA GLU A 33 -2.21 12.91 13.48
C GLU A 33 -1.33 13.35 12.32
N ASP A 34 -1.84 14.18 11.40
CA ASP A 34 -1.11 14.53 10.17
C ASP A 34 0.25 15.18 10.45
N LYS A 35 0.32 16.04 11.48
CA LYS A 35 1.56 16.72 11.86
C LYS A 35 2.65 15.73 12.31
N ALA A 36 2.28 14.73 13.11
CA ALA A 36 3.21 13.71 13.59
C ALA A 36 3.60 12.75 12.45
N ALA A 37 2.61 12.27 11.69
CA ALA A 37 2.82 11.39 10.56
C ALA A 37 3.71 12.02 9.48
N ARG A 38 3.55 13.32 9.20
CA ARG A 38 4.40 14.06 8.24
C ARG A 38 5.89 14.00 8.58
N ARG A 39 6.24 14.12 9.86
CA ARG A 39 7.63 14.00 10.31
C ARG A 39 8.10 12.55 10.18
N PHE A 40 7.25 11.62 10.60
CA PHE A 40 7.56 10.20 10.63
C PHE A 40 7.80 9.60 9.24
N VAL A 41 6.91 9.84 8.27
CA VAL A 41 7.04 9.26 6.92
C VAL A 41 8.27 9.77 6.15
N ARG A 42 8.86 10.89 6.56
CA ARG A 42 10.12 11.41 5.98
C ARG A 42 11.35 10.67 6.46
N THR A 43 11.30 10.09 7.66
CA THR A 43 12.40 9.33 8.27
C THR A 43 12.19 7.83 8.15
N LEU A 44 11.02 7.40 7.67
CA LEU A 44 10.67 6.00 7.52
C LEU A 44 11.49 5.36 6.41
N ASP A 45 12.37 4.44 6.81
CA ASP A 45 13.11 3.59 5.88
C ASP A 45 12.20 2.45 5.39
N MET A 46 11.45 2.73 4.33
CA MET A 46 10.59 1.76 3.66
C MET A 46 11.11 1.49 2.26
N ARG A 47 11.46 0.23 2.02
CA ARG A 47 11.82 -0.32 0.72
C ARG A 47 10.73 -1.26 0.23
N VAL A 48 10.35 -1.10 -1.03
CA VAL A 48 9.30 -1.86 -1.70
C VAL A 48 9.96 -2.66 -2.81
N GLU A 49 9.82 -3.98 -2.78
CA GLU A 49 10.21 -4.84 -3.90
C GLU A 49 8.94 -5.27 -4.63
N ALA A 50 8.73 -4.71 -5.82
CA ALA A 50 7.62 -5.04 -6.70
C ALA A 50 8.11 -5.92 -7.85
N THR A 51 8.11 -7.24 -7.63
CA THR A 51 8.30 -8.23 -8.69
C THR A 51 6.91 -8.69 -9.16
N THR A 52 6.66 -9.95 -9.47
CA THR A 52 5.29 -10.44 -9.66
C THR A 52 4.45 -10.40 -8.37
N THR A 53 5.10 -10.24 -7.22
CA THR A 53 4.50 -9.99 -5.90
C THR A 53 5.07 -8.71 -5.28
N THR A 54 4.43 -8.23 -4.22
CA THR A 54 4.89 -7.06 -3.45
C THR A 54 5.46 -7.52 -2.12
N ARG A 55 6.73 -7.21 -1.86
CA ARG A 55 7.35 -7.33 -0.53
C ARG A 55 7.68 -5.95 0.02
N ILE A 56 7.55 -5.80 1.34
CA ILE A 56 7.82 -4.54 2.03
C ILE A 56 8.84 -4.79 3.14
N PHE A 57 9.88 -3.97 3.15
CA PHE A 57 10.91 -3.98 4.17
C PHE A 57 10.88 -2.66 4.95
N LEU A 58 11.08 -2.78 6.27
CA LEU A 58 11.30 -1.64 7.17
C LEU A 58 12.74 -1.72 7.69
N GLY A 59 13.63 -0.90 7.14
CA GLY A 59 15.07 -1.15 7.22
C GLY A 59 15.42 -2.49 6.59
N ASP A 60 16.05 -3.38 7.37
CA ASP A 60 16.42 -4.74 6.95
C ASP A 60 15.35 -5.81 7.26
N ASP A 61 14.28 -5.45 7.98
CA ASP A 61 13.21 -6.38 8.39
C ASP A 61 12.17 -6.55 7.26
N ASP A 62 12.02 -7.77 6.72
CA ASP A 62 10.89 -8.09 5.85
C ASP A 62 9.63 -8.22 6.70
N VAL A 63 8.74 -7.24 6.55
CA VAL A 63 7.51 -7.17 7.35
C VAL A 63 6.29 -7.69 6.59
N THR A 64 6.44 -8.19 5.37
CA THR A 64 5.34 -8.49 4.44
C THR A 64 4.21 -9.31 5.07
N ASP A 65 4.57 -10.36 5.83
CA ASP A 65 3.60 -11.27 6.46
C ASP A 65 2.85 -10.63 7.64
N ARG A 66 3.47 -9.65 8.31
CA ARG A 66 2.93 -8.96 9.50
C ARG A 66 2.00 -7.81 9.15
N LEU A 67 1.91 -7.43 7.88
CA LEU A 67 1.11 -6.28 7.42
C LEU A 67 -0.41 -6.50 7.51
N ARG A 68 -0.83 -7.74 7.75
CA ARG A 68 -2.23 -8.13 7.95
C ARG A 68 -2.54 -8.56 9.38
N ASP A 69 -1.59 -8.35 10.30
CA ASP A 69 -1.81 -8.62 11.71
C ASP A 69 -2.99 -7.78 12.24
N PRO A 70 -3.77 -8.29 13.21
CA PRO A 70 -4.95 -7.60 13.74
C PRO A 70 -4.69 -6.17 14.22
N GLU A 71 -3.50 -5.91 14.79
CA GLU A 71 -3.09 -4.58 15.23
C GLU A 71 -2.96 -3.59 14.05
N VAL A 72 -2.46 -4.05 12.91
CA VAL A 72 -2.34 -3.23 11.70
C VAL A 72 -3.72 -3.00 11.08
N GLU A 73 -4.54 -4.06 10.98
CA GLU A 73 -5.92 -3.95 10.47
C GLU A 73 -6.75 -2.95 11.27
N ALA A 74 -6.63 -2.96 12.60
CA ALA A 74 -7.37 -2.06 13.49
C ALA A 74 -6.98 -0.58 13.30
N ASN A 75 -5.76 -0.31 12.84
CA ASN A 75 -5.21 1.05 12.78
C ASN A 75 -5.02 1.62 11.37
N VAL A 76 -5.02 0.77 10.32
CA VAL A 76 -4.64 1.20 8.96
C VAL A 76 -5.56 2.28 8.40
N SER A 77 -6.85 2.28 8.75
CA SER A 77 -7.81 3.31 8.35
C SER A 77 -7.43 4.70 8.87
N LEU A 78 -6.91 4.78 10.10
CA LEU A 78 -6.50 6.04 10.73
C LEU A 78 -5.31 6.67 9.99
N TYR A 79 -4.25 5.90 9.74
CA TYR A 79 -3.05 6.42 9.09
C TYR A 79 -3.22 6.64 7.58
N SER A 80 -3.95 5.76 6.88
CA SER A 80 -4.15 5.89 5.43
C SER A 80 -5.08 7.05 5.04
N ALA A 81 -5.84 7.59 5.99
CA ALA A 81 -6.62 8.80 5.83
C ALA A 81 -5.78 10.08 5.96
N LEU A 82 -4.58 10.03 6.55
CA LEU A 82 -3.75 11.21 6.79
C LEU A 82 -3.16 11.74 5.46
N PRO A 83 -3.38 13.02 5.10
CA PRO A 83 -2.88 13.60 3.85
C PRO A 83 -1.37 13.42 3.65
N SER A 84 -0.57 13.62 4.69
CA SER A 84 0.88 13.47 4.64
C SER A 84 1.33 12.04 4.32
N VAL A 85 0.60 11.04 4.82
CA VAL A 85 0.85 9.62 4.51
C VAL A 85 0.47 9.36 3.06
N ARG A 86 -0.72 9.79 2.62
CA ARG A 86 -1.18 9.63 1.23
C ARG A 86 -0.20 10.26 0.26
N ASP A 87 0.20 11.50 0.49
CA ASP A 87 1.14 12.22 -0.36
C ASP A 87 2.48 11.48 -0.49
N ALA A 88 3.00 10.96 0.63
CA ALA A 88 4.25 10.20 0.63
C ALA A 88 4.11 8.87 -0.14
N MET A 89 3.00 8.16 0.05
CA MET A 89 2.75 6.89 -0.61
C MET A 89 2.51 7.06 -2.11
N VAL A 90 1.70 8.05 -2.52
CA VAL A 90 1.46 8.36 -3.94
C VAL A 90 2.77 8.67 -4.68
N ARG A 91 3.68 9.44 -4.06
CA ARG A 91 5.00 9.70 -4.65
C ARG A 91 5.81 8.43 -4.85
N LYS A 92 5.88 7.54 -3.85
CA LYS A 92 6.59 6.26 -3.95
C LYS A 92 5.95 5.34 -5.01
N GLN A 93 4.63 5.25 -5.05
CA GLN A 93 3.88 4.44 -6.02
C GLN A 93 4.15 4.89 -7.46
N ARG A 94 4.13 6.21 -7.71
CA ARG A 94 4.47 6.77 -9.03
C ARG A 94 5.91 6.49 -9.43
N ALA A 95 6.86 6.58 -8.48
CA ALA A 95 8.26 6.26 -8.75
C ALA A 95 8.42 4.79 -9.19
N ILE A 96 7.83 3.85 -8.44
CA ILE A 96 7.85 2.42 -8.76
C ILE A 96 7.20 2.16 -10.12
N ALA A 97 6.04 2.78 -10.40
CA ALA A 97 5.35 2.62 -11.67
C ALA A 97 6.13 3.20 -12.87
N ALA A 98 7.08 4.12 -12.64
CA ALA A 98 7.91 4.70 -13.69
C ALA A 98 9.12 3.82 -14.07
N GLU A 99 9.44 2.80 -13.27
CA GLU A 99 10.57 1.91 -13.53
C GLU A 99 10.30 0.88 -14.65
N GLY A 100 9.03 0.68 -15.02
CA GLY A 100 8.66 -0.24 -16.09
C GLY A 100 7.18 -0.61 -16.12
N LEU A 101 6.87 -1.75 -16.73
CA LEU A 101 5.51 -2.27 -16.82
C LEU A 101 5.07 -2.84 -15.48
N ALA A 102 3.99 -2.29 -14.93
CA ALA A 102 3.47 -2.66 -13.62
C ALA A 102 1.94 -2.69 -13.57
N VAL A 103 1.41 -3.61 -12.77
CA VAL A 103 0.00 -3.69 -12.36
C VAL A 103 -0.10 -3.18 -10.92
N LEU A 104 -0.79 -2.06 -10.73
CA LEU A 104 -1.02 -1.46 -9.40
C LEU A 104 -2.43 -1.80 -8.92
N ALA A 105 -2.54 -2.32 -7.69
CA ALA A 105 -3.80 -2.58 -7.00
C ALA A 105 -3.97 -1.62 -5.81
N GLY A 106 -5.15 -1.01 -5.71
CA GLY A 106 -5.46 -0.03 -4.66
C GLY A 106 -6.80 0.65 -4.90
N ARG A 107 -7.15 1.60 -4.03
CA ARG A 107 -8.48 2.22 -4.00
C ARG A 107 -8.67 3.35 -5.02
N ASP A 108 -7.62 4.13 -5.25
CA ASP A 108 -7.63 5.35 -6.06
C ASP A 108 -6.48 5.39 -7.09
N ILE A 109 -6.06 4.22 -7.57
CA ILE A 109 -4.94 4.09 -8.52
C ILE A 109 -5.24 4.83 -9.83
N GLY A 110 -6.35 4.51 -10.48
CA GLY A 110 -6.69 5.07 -11.80
C GLY A 110 -7.23 6.50 -11.79
N THR A 111 -7.47 7.08 -10.61
CA THR A 111 -8.05 8.43 -10.44
C THR A 111 -7.09 9.42 -9.83
N VAL A 112 -6.20 8.98 -8.92
CA VAL A 112 -5.26 9.86 -8.20
C VAL A 112 -3.82 9.49 -8.52
N VAL A 113 -3.45 8.22 -8.42
CA VAL A 113 -2.05 7.81 -8.53
C VAL A 113 -1.56 7.88 -9.99
N LEU A 114 -2.24 7.18 -10.89
CA LEU A 114 -1.96 7.07 -12.32
C LEU A 114 -3.22 7.43 -13.13
N PRO A 115 -3.62 8.71 -13.17
CA PRO A 115 -4.78 9.16 -13.93
C PRO A 115 -4.61 8.97 -15.44
N ASP A 116 -3.39 8.82 -15.94
CA ASP A 116 -3.10 8.61 -17.36
C ASP A 116 -2.76 7.15 -17.68
N ALA A 117 -3.01 6.21 -16.75
CA ALA A 117 -2.77 4.79 -17.00
C ALA A 117 -3.58 4.32 -18.23
N PRO A 118 -2.94 3.61 -19.20
CA PRO A 118 -3.58 3.24 -20.46
C PRO A 118 -4.69 2.19 -20.27
N LEU A 119 -4.63 1.42 -19.18
CA LEU A 119 -5.64 0.44 -18.80
C LEU A 119 -6.00 0.64 -17.33
N LYS A 120 -7.31 0.67 -17.04
CA LYS A 120 -7.85 0.83 -15.70
C LYS A 120 -9.00 -0.15 -15.52
N PHE A 121 -8.98 -0.84 -14.39
CA PHE A 121 -10.04 -1.76 -14.00
C PHE A 121 -10.61 -1.32 -12.66
N TYR A 122 -11.93 -1.40 -12.52
CA TYR A 122 -12.62 -1.22 -11.25
C TYR A 122 -13.37 -2.52 -10.95
N LEU A 123 -13.07 -3.13 -9.80
CA LEU A 123 -13.71 -4.37 -9.39
C LEU A 123 -14.75 -4.05 -8.31
N GLU A 124 -16.00 -4.41 -8.58
CA GLU A 124 -17.10 -4.26 -7.65
C GLU A 124 -17.58 -5.64 -7.16
N ALA A 125 -17.98 -5.71 -5.90
CA ALA A 125 -18.55 -6.90 -5.29
C ALA A 125 -19.54 -6.48 -4.20
N SER A 126 -20.56 -7.31 -3.96
CA SER A 126 -21.53 -7.09 -2.89
C SER A 126 -20.86 -7.05 -1.51
N GLU A 127 -21.54 -6.44 -0.53
CA GLU A 127 -21.05 -6.39 0.84
C GLU A 127 -20.83 -7.80 1.41
N ASP A 128 -21.80 -8.68 1.16
CA ASP A 128 -21.76 -10.09 1.58
C ASP A 128 -20.55 -10.82 1.00
N ALA A 129 -20.30 -10.70 -0.31
CA ALA A 129 -19.14 -11.32 -0.95
C ALA A 129 -17.82 -10.78 -0.39
N ARG A 130 -17.75 -9.49 -0.05
CA ARG A 130 -16.57 -8.88 0.59
C ARG A 130 -16.40 -9.33 2.05
N ALA A 131 -17.49 -9.56 2.77
CA ALA A 131 -17.46 -10.09 4.13
C ALA A 131 -17.00 -11.55 4.14
N GLU A 132 -17.61 -12.40 3.30
CA GLU A 132 -17.28 -13.82 3.18
C GLU A 132 -15.81 -14.04 2.80
N ARG A 133 -15.28 -13.24 1.86
CA ARG A 133 -13.86 -13.31 1.48
C ARG A 133 -12.91 -12.98 2.63
N ARG A 134 -13.32 -12.10 3.57
CA ARG A 134 -12.48 -11.71 4.72
C ARG A 134 -12.56 -12.67 5.90
N SER A 135 -13.62 -13.48 5.98
CA SER A 135 -13.80 -14.48 7.04
C SER A 135 -13.11 -15.81 6.74
N ARG A 136 -12.56 -15.98 5.54
CA ARG A 136 -11.72 -17.12 5.14
C ARG A 136 -10.26 -16.80 5.41
#